data_AF-A0A919WL42-F1
#
_entry.id   AF-A0A919WL42-F1
#
_cell.length_a   1.000
_cell.length_b   1.000
_cell.length_c   1.000
_cell.angle_alpha   90.00
_cell.angle_beta   90.00
_cell.angle_gamma   90.00
#
_symmetry.space_group_name_H-M   'P 1'
#
loop_
_entity.id
_entity.type
_entity.pdbx_description
1 polymer ?
#
loop_
_entity_poly.entity_id
_entity_poly.type
_entity_poly.pdbx_seq_one_letter_code
_entity_poly.pdbx_strand_id
1 'polypeptide(L)'
;MAMNGILSIYISSENLRKVGVKAVQEIASAKNHYRADECWVITNRFFTEQAKKLASSNEVRLIDRKHLMTWMLQQTKEDKGII
;
A
#
# COMPACT_ATOMS: atom_id res chain seq x y z
N MET A 1 -25.13 4.93 -7.36
CA MET A 1 -23.95 4.62 -8.21
C MET A 1 -22.87 5.61 -7.83
N ALA A 2 -21.63 5.13 -7.66
CA ALA A 2 -20.46 5.79 -7.04
C ALA A 2 -20.43 5.82 -5.49
N MET A 3 -19.93 4.74 -4.90
CA MET A 3 -19.00 4.86 -3.77
C MET A 3 -17.68 4.29 -4.25
N ASN A 4 -16.98 5.07 -5.11
CA ASN A 4 -15.63 4.76 -5.58
C ASN A 4 -14.62 5.04 -4.44
N GLY A 5 -14.81 4.35 -3.31
CA GLY A 5 -14.09 4.60 -2.07
C GLY A 5 -12.71 3.95 -2.12
N ILE A 6 -11.72 4.68 -2.64
CA ILE A 6 -10.31 4.33 -2.42
C ILE A 6 -10.01 4.63 -0.94
N LEU A 7 -10.05 3.61 -0.08
CA LEU A 7 -9.54 3.73 1.28
C LEU A 7 -8.03 3.49 1.23
N SER A 8 -7.25 4.57 1.36
CA SER A 8 -5.80 4.47 1.47
C SER A 8 -5.29 5.23 2.68
N ILE A 9 -4.35 4.57 3.37
CA ILE A 9 -3.29 5.08 4.27
C ILE A 9 -3.47 4.65 5.73
N TYR A 10 -2.76 3.56 6.08
CA TYR A 10 -2.29 3.28 7.44
C TYR A 10 -0.76 3.39 7.45
N ILE A 11 -0.22 4.42 8.10
CA ILE A 11 1.22 4.61 8.30
C ILE A 11 1.56 4.09 9.70
N SER A 12 2.01 2.83 9.80
CA SER A 12 2.62 2.34 11.04
C SER A 12 4.07 2.84 11.11
N SER A 13 4.29 3.96 11.80
CA SER A 13 5.62 4.45 12.15
C SER A 13 5.98 4.05 13.59
N GLU A 14 6.28 2.78 13.82
CA GLU A 14 7.02 2.39 15.02
C GLU A 14 8.08 1.34 14.68
N ASN A 15 9.35 1.79 14.69
CA ASN A 15 10.61 1.04 14.56
C ASN A 15 11.17 0.73 13.16
N LEU A 16 12.50 0.52 13.14
CA LEU A 16 13.33 0.02 12.03
C LEU A 16 12.93 -1.38 11.51
N ARG A 17 11.81 -1.94 11.99
CA ARG A 17 11.37 -3.31 11.72
C ARG A 17 10.44 -3.35 10.51
N LYS A 18 10.43 -4.50 9.81
CA LYS A 18 9.55 -4.73 8.67
C LYS A 18 8.08 -4.67 9.09
N VAL A 19 7.20 -4.19 8.21
CA VAL A 19 5.75 -4.15 8.46
C VAL A 19 5.20 -5.56 8.56
N GLY A 20 4.57 -5.86 9.70
CA GLY A 20 3.99 -7.17 10.02
C GLY A 20 2.53 -7.30 9.59
N VAL A 21 1.92 -8.44 9.96
CA VAL A 21 0.56 -8.82 9.52
C VAL A 21 -0.55 -7.91 10.02
N LYS A 22 -0.36 -7.22 11.16
CA LYS A 22 -1.38 -6.36 11.79
C LYS A 22 -1.90 -5.27 10.84
N ALA A 23 -0.99 -4.58 10.13
CA ALA A 23 -1.36 -3.55 9.16
C ALA A 23 -2.24 -4.10 8.02
N VAL A 24 -1.97 -5.34 7.60
CA VAL A 24 -2.77 -6.00 6.55
C VAL A 24 -4.14 -6.42 7.10
N GLN A 25 -4.22 -6.89 8.35
CA GLN A 25 -5.48 -7.25 9.00
C GLN A 25 -6.42 -6.06 9.17
N GLU A 26 -5.88 -4.91 9.60
CA GLU A 26 -6.65 -3.68 9.77
C GLU A 26 -7.25 -3.22 8.43
N ILE A 27 -6.44 -3.19 7.37
CA ILE A 27 -6.90 -2.81 6.03
C ILE A 27 -7.86 -3.84 5.44
N ALA A 28 -7.62 -5.14 5.59
CA ALA A 28 -8.55 -6.17 5.13
C ALA A 28 -9.92 -6.08 5.84
N SER A 29 -9.93 -5.79 7.14
CA SER A 29 -11.16 -5.57 7.89
C SER A 29 -11.90 -4.33 7.39
N ALA A 30 -11.16 -3.25 7.12
CA ALA A 30 -11.71 -2.03 6.57
C ALA A 30 -12.26 -2.21 5.15
N LYS A 31 -11.60 -3.01 4.29
CA LYS A 31 -12.10 -3.37 2.94
C LYS A 31 -13.51 -3.91 3.01
N ASN A 32 -13.72 -4.91 3.87
CA ASN A 32 -15.01 -5.57 4.04
C ASN A 32 -16.06 -4.63 4.64
N HIS A 33 -15.65 -3.80 5.61
CA HIS A 33 -16.55 -2.86 6.28
C HIS A 33 -17.05 -1.76 5.34
N TYR A 34 -16.14 -1.16 4.56
CA TYR A 34 -16.44 -0.04 3.67
C TYR A 34 -16.79 -0.47 2.24
N ARG A 35 -16.79 -1.77 1.94
CA ARG A 35 -17.00 -2.34 0.59
C ARG A 35 -16.10 -1.68 -0.46
N ALA A 36 -14.84 -1.47 -0.12
CA ALA A 36 -13.87 -0.84 -1.01
C ALA A 36 -13.49 -1.80 -2.15
N ASP A 37 -13.46 -1.29 -3.38
CA ASP A 37 -13.03 -2.03 -4.56
C ASP A 37 -11.54 -2.38 -4.49
N GLU A 38 -10.73 -1.45 -3.96
CA GLU A 38 -9.30 -1.62 -3.79
C GLU A 38 -8.81 -1.21 -2.40
N CYS A 39 -7.84 -1.94 -1.87
CA CYS A 39 -7.25 -1.68 -0.55
C CYS A 39 -5.73 -1.79 -0.60
N TRP A 40 -5.06 -0.73 -0.16
CA TRP A 40 -3.60 -0.59 -0.32
C TRP A 40 -2.95 -0.29 1.04
N VAL A 41 -1.82 -0.94 1.30
CA VAL A 41 -0.92 -0.59 2.42
C VAL A 41 0.33 0.03 1.83
N ILE A 42 0.57 1.29 2.17
CA ILE A 42 1.72 2.07 1.67
C ILE A 42 2.67 2.34 2.83
N THR A 43 3.96 2.05 2.63
CA THR A 43 4.98 2.30 3.65
C THR A 43 6.35 2.58 3.02
N ASN A 44 7.16 3.40 3.70
CA ASN A 44 8.57 3.60 3.36
C ASN A 44 9.48 2.47 3.89
N ARG A 45 8.90 1.39 4.43
CA ARG A 45 9.61 0.21 4.90
C ARG A 45 9.32 -1.00 4.02
N PHE A 46 9.88 -2.15 4.35
CA PHE A 46 9.57 -3.43 3.69
C PHE A 46 8.58 -4.23 4.51
N PHE A 47 7.82 -5.10 3.87
CA PHE A 47 6.90 -6.04 4.50
C PHE A 47 7.60 -7.34 4.90
N THR A 48 7.09 -8.01 5.94
CA THR A 48 7.47 -9.39 6.23
C THR A 48 6.84 -10.35 5.22
N GLU A 49 7.40 -11.55 5.05
CA GLU A 49 6.83 -12.55 4.15
C GLU A 49 5.42 -13.00 4.57
N GLN A 50 5.15 -13.03 5.89
CA GLN A 50 3.82 -13.30 6.42
C GLN A 50 2.83 -12.21 6.02
N ALA A 51 3.23 -10.94 6.08
CA ALA A 51 2.38 -9.82 5.66
C ALA A 51 2.08 -9.89 4.15
N LYS A 52 3.07 -10.22 3.32
CA LYS A 52 2.87 -10.43 1.87
C LYS A 52 1.90 -11.56 1.57
N LYS A 53 2.04 -12.70 2.26
CA LYS A 53 1.12 -13.84 2.11
C LYS A 53 -0.30 -13.45 2.48
N LEU A 54 -0.48 -12.81 3.64
CA LEU A 54 -1.79 -12.37 4.10
C LEU A 54 -2.43 -11.35 3.15
N ALA A 55 -1.62 -10.43 2.62
CA ALA A 55 -2.08 -9.42 1.68
C ALA A 55 -2.54 -10.05 0.36
N SER A 56 -1.82 -11.06 -0.14
CA SER A 56 -2.24 -11.83 -1.31
C SER A 56 -3.58 -12.54 -1.10
N SER A 57 -3.83 -13.09 0.09
CA SER A 57 -5.08 -13.78 0.40
C SER A 57 -6.29 -12.85 0.56
N ASN A 58 -6.05 -11.58 0.88
CA ASN A 58 -7.11 -10.58 1.10
C ASN A 58 -7.20 -9.54 -0.02
N GLU A 59 -6.46 -9.76 -1.13
CA GLU A 59 -6.37 -8.84 -2.27
C GLU A 59 -6.00 -7.40 -1.83
N VAL A 60 -5.05 -7.30 -0.90
CA VAL A 60 -4.50 -6.04 -0.42
C VAL A 60 -3.21 -5.76 -1.18
N ARG A 61 -3.14 -4.60 -1.84
CA ARG A 61 -1.93 -4.17 -2.56
C ARG A 61 -0.90 -3.62 -1.57
N LEU A 62 0.34 -4.06 -1.69
CA LEU A 62 1.45 -3.61 -0.85
C LEU A 62 2.38 -2.72 -1.64
N ILE A 63 2.55 -1.47 -1.20
CA ILE A 63 3.48 -0.50 -1.77
C ILE A 63 4.57 -0.24 -0.75
N ASP A 64 5.78 -0.71 -1.08
CA ASP A 64 6.98 -0.48 -0.26
C ASP A 64 7.86 0.63 -0.83
N ARG A 65 8.96 0.93 -0.14
CA ARG A 65 9.93 1.95 -0.58
C ARG A 65 10.46 1.78 -2.00
N LYS A 66 10.59 0.56 -2.53
CA LYS A 66 11.09 0.36 -3.90
C LYS A 66 10.06 0.87 -4.90
N HIS A 67 8.78 0.55 -4.67
CA HIS A 67 7.69 1.02 -5.52
C HIS A 67 7.61 2.55 -5.51
N LEU A 68 7.71 3.17 -4.32
CA LEU A 68 7.72 4.62 -4.18
C LEU A 68 8.90 5.27 -4.91
N MET A 69 10.11 4.71 -4.76
CA MET A 69 11.29 5.20 -5.48
C MET A 69 11.14 5.05 -7.00
N THR A 70 10.58 3.93 -7.48
CA THR A 70 10.31 3.73 -8.91
C THR A 70 9.34 4.78 -9.44
N TRP A 71 8.26 5.06 -8.72
CA TRP A 71 7.29 6.09 -9.13
C TRP A 71 7.90 7.49 -9.15
N MET A 72 8.69 7.85 -8.14
CA MET A 72 9.42 9.12 -8.12
C MET A 72 10.37 9.25 -9.32
N LEU A 73 11.12 8.20 -9.64
CA LEU A 73 12.06 8.21 -10.77
C LEU A 73 11.35 8.24 -12.14
N GLN A 74 10.17 7.63 -12.26
CA GLN A 74 9.37 7.69 -13.49
C GLN A 74 8.85 9.11 -13.75
N GLN A 75 8.36 9.80 -12.72
CA GLN A 75 7.89 11.18 -12.85
C GLN A 75 9.02 12.13 -13.28
N THR A 76 10.26 11.91 -12.84
CA THR A 76 11.40 12.75 -13.28
C THR A 76 11.78 12.58 -14.75
N LYS A 77 11.32 11.52 -15.43
CA LYS A 77 11.57 11.32 -16.87
C LYS A 77 10.52 11.99 -17.74
N GLU A 78 9.27 12.04 -17.28
CA GLU A 78 8.17 12.70 -17.98
C GLU A 78 8.34 14.23 -17.97
N ASP A 79 8.85 14.79 -16.87
CA ASP A 79 9.06 16.24 -16.71
C ASP A 79 10.20 16.79 -17.59
N LYS A 80 11.10 15.92 -18.06
CA LYS A 80 12.19 16.28 -19.00
C LYS A 80 11.80 16.19 -20.48
N GLY A 81 10.56 15.79 -20.77
CA GLY A 81 9.98 15.76 -22.12
C GLY A 81 9.34 17.08 -22.56
N ILE A 82 9.40 18.12 -21.73
CA ILE A 82 8.89 19.46 -22.03
C ILE A 82 10.11 20.40 -22.08
N ILE A 83 10.88 20.30 -23.16
CA ILE A 83 11.80 21.36 -23.60
C ILE A 83 11.44 21.75 -25.03
#